data_AF-A0A518UBY6-F1
#
_entry.id   AF-A0A518UBY6-F1
#
_cell.length_a   1.000
_cell.length_b   1.000
_cell.length_c   1.000
_cell.angle_alpha   90.00
_cell.angle_beta   90.00
_cell.angle_gamma   90.00
#
_symmetry.space_group_name_H-M   'P 1'
#
loop_
_entity.id
_entity.type
_entity.pdbx_description
1 polymer ?
#
loop_
_entity_poly.entity_id
_entity_poly.type
_entity_poly.pdbx_seq_one_letter_code
_entity_poly.pdbx_strand_id
1 'polypeptide(L)'
;MFASVVKNLLRFALVGWVGTALWLAGPAWAFDVVNGDFRSILHSRSDATTVWRYSGNPNVFIFDFPGLTLQGLSFNRVMQLTEQQTSEPYPRPLTTEELTKYIKAARRTQADFAFGHDIMVSEFVQFFNMSDRDKVALNPEEIRIRDFLLEQGMIRSWRGFYQALQPNVVILSIPQPQERKADEPRITLAARYAILLHEMAHGEYYTNPYYKAYCQRFWSESLSDNQREAFKKFLANYGYSTYGDELLVNEMQAYLMFTPDQASFSARKLGVSEAELDAMRDAFRKGKPPTELPLNVLKGELL
;
A
#
# COMPACT_ATOMS: atom_id res chain seq x y z
N MET A 1 -68.40 26.40 64.37
CA MET A 1 -68.41 27.76 63.79
C MET A 1 -67.46 27.74 62.59
N PHE A 2 -68.02 27.97 61.39
CA PHE A 2 -67.38 28.27 60.08
C PHE A 2 -66.38 27.22 59.51
N ALA A 3 -66.76 26.42 58.50
CA ALA A 3 -66.77 26.73 57.05
C ALA A 3 -65.33 26.78 56.47
N SER A 4 -64.96 26.34 55.26
CA SER A 4 -65.59 25.70 54.10
C SER A 4 -64.52 25.71 52.98
N VAL A 5 -64.60 24.76 52.04
CA VAL A 5 -64.19 24.86 50.62
C VAL A 5 -62.74 24.57 50.17
N VAL A 6 -62.71 23.57 49.29
CA VAL A 6 -61.78 23.11 48.26
C VAL A 6 -61.26 24.21 47.32
N LYS A 7 -59.98 24.17 46.93
CA LYS A 7 -59.54 24.43 45.54
C LYS A 7 -58.12 23.90 45.24
N ASN A 8 -58.03 23.30 44.05
CA ASN A 8 -56.92 22.64 43.36
C ASN A 8 -55.56 23.37 43.38
N LEU A 9 -54.46 22.61 43.31
CA LEU A 9 -53.54 22.64 42.16
C LEU A 9 -52.53 21.50 42.18
N LEU A 10 -52.54 20.77 41.06
CA LEU A 10 -51.59 19.74 40.64
C LEU A 10 -50.13 20.14 40.88
N ARG A 11 -49.35 19.26 41.50
CA ARG A 11 -47.91 19.16 41.23
C ARG A 11 -47.54 17.69 41.05
N PHE A 12 -47.40 17.33 39.78
CA PHE A 12 -46.73 16.12 39.32
C PHE A 12 -45.33 16.06 39.94
N ALA A 13 -45.06 15.00 40.72
CA ALA A 13 -43.71 14.59 41.03
C ALA A 13 -43.13 13.94 39.76
N LEU A 14 -42.29 14.70 39.05
CA LEU A 14 -41.49 14.19 37.95
C LEU A 14 -40.43 13.26 38.55
N VAL A 15 -40.66 11.95 38.44
CA VAL A 15 -39.61 10.95 38.67
C VAL A 15 -38.61 11.09 37.53
N GLY A 16 -37.51 11.79 37.79
CA GLY A 16 -36.38 11.88 36.88
C GLY A 16 -35.68 10.54 36.79
N TRP A 17 -36.10 9.70 35.85
CA TRP A 17 -35.28 8.61 35.34
C TRP A 17 -34.09 9.22 34.60
N VAL A 18 -32.95 9.32 35.27
CA VAL A 18 -31.67 9.51 34.58
C VAL A 18 -31.36 8.18 33.91
N GLY A 19 -31.88 8.01 32.69
CA GLY A 19 -31.44 6.96 31.79
C GLY A 19 -30.00 7.26 31.40
N THR A 20 -29.05 6.55 31.99
CA THR A 20 -27.70 6.44 31.46
C THR A 20 -27.82 5.81 30.07
N ALA A 21 -27.79 6.64 29.04
CA ALA A 21 -27.58 6.20 27.67
C ALA A 21 -26.16 5.62 27.60
N LEU A 22 -26.03 4.33 27.86
CA LEU A 22 -24.90 3.53 27.41
C LEU A 22 -24.93 3.58 25.89
N TRP A 23 -24.18 4.52 25.32
CA TRP A 23 -23.73 4.38 23.95
C TRP A 23 -22.83 3.14 23.92
N LEU A 24 -23.41 2.02 23.51
CA LEU A 24 -22.63 0.92 22.97
C LEU A 24 -22.00 1.47 21.70
N ALA A 25 -20.81 2.06 21.83
CA ALA A 25 -19.92 2.21 20.70
C ALA A 25 -19.67 0.80 20.19
N GLY A 26 -20.33 0.43 19.08
CA GLY A 26 -19.89 -0.70 18.29
C GLY A 26 -18.41 -0.50 17.95
N PRO A 27 -17.65 -1.58 17.69
CA PRO A 27 -16.27 -1.42 17.25
C PRO A 27 -16.28 -0.45 16.07
N ALA A 28 -15.52 0.64 16.18
CA ALA A 28 -15.23 1.47 15.03
C ALA A 28 -14.50 0.54 14.05
N TRP A 29 -15.13 0.24 12.92
CA TRP A 29 -14.55 -0.60 11.88
C TRP A 29 -13.21 0.01 11.49
N ALA A 30 -12.18 -0.83 11.30
CA ALA A 30 -10.84 -0.32 11.01
C ALA A 30 -10.85 0.56 9.74
N PHE A 31 -11.54 0.09 8.70
CA PHE A 31 -11.83 0.84 7.48
C PHE A 31 -13.12 0.34 6.80
N ASP A 32 -13.89 1.25 6.21
CA ASP A 32 -14.95 0.89 5.26
C ASP A 32 -14.33 0.48 3.91
N VAL A 33 -14.80 -0.64 3.35
CA VAL A 33 -14.37 -1.12 2.02
C VAL A 33 -15.36 -0.69 0.96
N VAL A 34 -14.87 0.04 -0.04
CA VAL A 34 -15.66 0.49 -1.19
C VAL A 34 -15.18 -0.21 -2.46
N ASN A 35 -16.09 -0.61 -3.35
CA ASN A 35 -15.69 -1.13 -4.66
C ASN A 35 -15.39 0.04 -5.62
N GLY A 36 -14.30 -0.05 -6.39
CA GLY A 36 -13.94 1.00 -7.34
C GLY A 36 -13.09 0.47 -8.50
N ASP A 37 -13.22 1.11 -9.66
CA ASP A 37 -12.34 0.93 -10.81
C ASP A 37 -11.17 1.93 -10.78
N PHE A 38 -10.24 1.79 -11.73
CA PHE A 38 -9.02 2.60 -11.77
C PHE A 38 -9.33 4.10 -11.82
N ARG A 39 -10.35 4.49 -12.61
CA ARG A 39 -10.73 5.89 -12.78
C ARG A 39 -11.34 6.46 -11.49
N SER A 40 -12.19 5.69 -10.82
CA SER A 40 -12.83 6.10 -9.57
C SER A 40 -11.79 6.33 -8.48
N ILE A 41 -10.79 5.43 -8.38
CA ILE A 41 -9.68 5.53 -7.43
C ILE A 41 -8.75 6.69 -7.81
N LEU A 42 -8.42 6.86 -9.09
CA LEU A 42 -7.54 7.95 -9.52
C LEU A 42 -8.06 9.34 -9.10
N HIS A 43 -9.37 9.56 -9.23
CA HIS A 43 -10.01 10.85 -8.96
C HIS A 43 -10.62 10.96 -7.57
N SER A 44 -10.50 9.94 -6.71
CA SER A 44 -11.02 10.00 -5.35
C SER A 44 -10.25 11.01 -4.49
N ARG A 45 -10.97 11.60 -3.54
CA ARG A 45 -10.42 12.43 -2.48
C ARG A 45 -11.27 12.32 -1.22
N SER A 46 -10.62 12.23 -0.07
CA SER A 46 -11.21 12.09 1.25
C SER A 46 -10.23 12.62 2.30
N ASP A 47 -10.73 13.20 3.39
CA ASP A 47 -9.87 13.62 4.51
C ASP A 47 -9.44 12.44 5.41
N ALA A 48 -9.95 11.23 5.13
CA ALA A 48 -9.59 9.98 5.79
C ALA A 48 -9.06 8.95 4.77
N THR A 49 -8.39 7.92 5.27
CA THR A 49 -7.99 6.77 4.45
C THR A 49 -9.22 6.04 3.94
N THR A 50 -9.31 5.87 2.63
CA THR A 50 -10.34 5.04 2.00
C THR A 50 -9.72 3.71 1.59
N VAL A 51 -10.40 2.59 1.84
CA VAL A 51 -9.95 1.28 1.34
C VAL A 51 -10.82 0.85 0.18
N TRP A 52 -10.19 0.66 -0.97
CA TRP A 52 -10.86 0.21 -2.18
C TRP A 52 -10.64 -1.28 -2.40
N ARG A 53 -11.69 -2.01 -2.74
CA ARG A 53 -11.57 -3.31 -3.42
C ARG A 53 -11.63 -3.06 -4.91
N TYR A 54 -10.56 -3.42 -5.63
CA TYR A 54 -10.47 -3.12 -7.05
C TYR A 54 -11.47 -3.98 -7.86
N SER A 55 -12.27 -3.33 -8.69
CA SER A 55 -13.34 -4.01 -9.43
C SER A 55 -12.84 -4.93 -10.53
N GLY A 56 -11.67 -4.62 -11.12
CA GLY A 56 -11.04 -5.48 -12.14
C GLY A 56 -10.36 -6.71 -11.54
N ASN A 57 -10.08 -6.73 -10.24
CA ASN A 57 -9.45 -7.86 -9.56
C ASN A 57 -9.76 -7.83 -8.05
N PRO A 58 -10.68 -8.68 -7.56
CA PRO A 58 -11.12 -8.65 -6.18
C PRO A 58 -10.05 -9.11 -5.16
N ASN A 59 -8.92 -9.64 -5.63
CA ASN A 59 -7.76 -9.98 -4.78
C ASN A 59 -6.81 -8.79 -4.56
N VAL A 60 -7.15 -7.60 -5.05
CA VAL A 60 -6.38 -6.37 -4.87
C VAL A 60 -7.19 -5.38 -4.05
N PHE A 61 -6.62 -4.94 -2.93
CA PHE A 61 -7.14 -3.87 -2.10
C PHE A 61 -6.18 -2.68 -2.14
N ILE A 62 -6.71 -1.46 -2.18
CA ILE A 62 -5.91 -0.23 -2.30
C ILE A 62 -6.25 0.69 -1.14
N PHE A 63 -5.25 0.97 -0.30
CA PHE A 63 -5.33 1.94 0.77
C PHE A 63 -4.97 3.32 0.21
N ASP A 64 -5.98 4.19 0.17
CA ASP A 64 -5.91 5.51 -0.43
C ASP A 64 -5.78 6.60 0.64
N PHE A 65 -4.54 7.00 0.93
CA PHE A 65 -4.20 7.83 2.08
C PHE A 65 -4.33 9.34 1.80
N PRO A 66 -4.91 10.13 2.73
CA PRO A 66 -5.00 11.59 2.60
C PRO A 66 -3.65 12.32 2.69
N GLY A 67 -2.58 11.60 3.04
CA GLY A 67 -1.23 12.15 3.10
C GLY A 67 -0.16 11.08 3.25
N LEU A 68 1.03 11.41 2.78
CA LEU A 68 2.18 10.50 2.71
C LEU A 68 2.73 10.11 4.08
N THR A 69 2.64 10.99 5.08
CA THR A 69 3.11 10.65 6.44
C THR A 69 2.29 9.51 7.02
N LEU A 70 0.97 9.54 6.83
CA LEU A 70 0.08 8.49 7.32
C LEU A 70 0.30 7.17 6.58
N GLN A 71 0.49 7.23 5.26
CA GLN A 71 0.90 6.08 4.46
C GLN A 71 2.21 5.49 5.00
N GLY A 72 3.23 6.31 5.17
CA GLY A 72 4.53 5.86 5.64
C GLY A 72 4.46 5.24 7.04
N LEU A 73 3.72 5.84 7.98
CA LEU A 73 3.49 5.26 9.33
C LEU A 73 2.84 3.89 9.27
N SER A 74 2.02 3.64 8.24
CA SER A 74 1.30 2.38 8.06
C SER A 74 2.14 1.30 7.36
N PHE A 75 2.98 1.66 6.39
CA PHE A 75 3.63 0.72 5.47
C PHE A 75 5.17 0.70 5.50
N ASN A 76 5.86 1.78 5.88
CA ASN A 76 7.32 1.86 5.74
C ASN A 76 8.06 0.73 6.46
N ARG A 77 7.55 0.29 7.61
CA ARG A 77 8.21 -0.74 8.41
C ARG A 77 8.07 -2.14 7.81
N VAL A 78 6.89 -2.50 7.31
CA VAL A 78 6.70 -3.79 6.65
C VAL A 78 7.50 -3.82 5.34
N MET A 79 7.49 -2.74 4.56
CA MET A 79 8.28 -2.62 3.34
C MET A 79 9.79 -2.71 3.62
N GLN A 80 10.27 -2.04 4.68
CA GLN A 80 11.68 -2.16 5.07
C GLN A 80 12.05 -3.61 5.36
N LEU A 81 11.17 -4.39 5.99
CA LEU A 81 11.38 -5.81 6.27
C LEU A 81 11.35 -6.68 5.00
N THR A 82 10.38 -6.47 4.11
CA THR A 82 10.10 -7.35 2.96
C THR A 82 10.99 -7.05 1.76
N GLU A 83 11.28 -5.78 1.50
CA GLU A 83 11.92 -5.33 0.26
C GLU A 83 13.34 -4.84 0.45
N GLN A 84 13.73 -4.35 1.63
CA GLN A 84 15.01 -3.66 1.83
C GLN A 84 16.03 -4.38 2.71
N GLN A 85 15.65 -5.47 3.39
CA GLN A 85 16.60 -6.26 4.18
C GLN A 85 17.41 -7.19 3.27
N THR A 86 18.60 -6.71 2.88
CA THR A 86 19.43 -7.32 1.82
C THR A 86 20.42 -8.37 2.32
N SER A 87 20.84 -8.32 3.59
CA SER A 87 21.98 -9.12 4.06
C SER A 87 21.90 -9.52 5.53
N GLU A 88 20.78 -9.24 6.18
CA GLU A 88 20.59 -9.61 7.57
C GLU A 88 20.43 -11.14 7.67
N PRO A 89 21.33 -11.84 8.37
CA PRO A 89 21.22 -13.30 8.54
C PRO A 89 19.91 -13.69 9.24
N TYR A 90 19.34 -12.74 9.98
CA TYR A 90 18.08 -12.88 10.70
C TYR A 90 17.22 -11.63 10.47
N PRO A 91 16.42 -11.60 9.39
CA PRO A 91 15.52 -10.49 9.13
C PRO A 91 14.58 -10.29 10.32
N ARG A 92 14.40 -9.02 10.71
CA ARG A 92 13.51 -8.64 11.81
C ARG A 92 12.89 -7.27 11.59
N PRO A 93 11.68 -7.02 12.09
CA PRO A 93 11.13 -5.68 12.15
C PRO A 93 12.06 -4.74 12.92
N LEU A 94 12.27 -3.54 12.39
CA LEU A 94 12.91 -2.47 13.12
C LEU A 94 11.97 -1.91 14.20
N THR A 95 12.51 -1.48 15.33
CA THR A 95 11.76 -0.61 16.25
C THR A 95 11.49 0.75 15.59
N THR A 96 10.54 1.53 16.11
CA THR A 96 10.26 2.88 15.61
C THR A 96 11.51 3.77 15.59
N GLU A 97 12.36 3.66 16.62
CA GLU A 97 13.60 4.43 16.73
C GLU A 97 14.65 3.98 15.69
N GLU A 98 14.78 2.67 15.47
CA GLU A 98 15.67 2.10 14.46
C GLU A 98 15.22 2.49 13.05
N LEU A 99 13.92 2.38 12.74
CA LEU A 99 13.37 2.79 11.45
C LEU A 99 13.59 4.29 11.21
N THR A 100 13.37 5.13 12.23
CA THR A 100 13.62 6.58 12.14
C THR A 100 15.09 6.86 11.81
N LYS A 101 16.03 6.17 12.47
CA LYS A 101 17.46 6.30 12.18
C LYS A 101 17.80 5.81 10.77
N TYR A 102 17.20 4.71 10.34
CA TYR A 102 17.37 4.13 9.01
C TYR A 102 16.92 5.09 7.91
N ILE A 103 15.69 5.61 8.00
CA ILE A 103 15.13 6.60 7.06
C ILE A 103 16.01 7.86 7.00
N LYS A 104 16.43 8.36 8.16
CA LYS A 104 17.32 9.54 8.24
C LYS A 104 18.69 9.28 7.61
N ALA A 105 19.26 8.09 7.79
CA ALA A 105 20.53 7.71 7.18
C ALA A 105 20.44 7.66 5.65
N ALA A 106 19.28 7.25 5.12
CA ALA A 106 18.96 7.32 3.69
C ALA A 106 18.66 8.75 3.19
N ARG A 107 18.73 9.77 4.06
CA ARG A 107 18.35 11.17 3.77
C ARG A 107 16.92 11.31 3.26
N ARG A 108 16.04 10.47 3.78
CA ARG A 108 14.59 10.48 3.56
C ARG A 108 13.87 10.93 4.83
N THR A 109 12.56 11.04 4.71
CA THR A 109 11.58 11.34 5.75
C THR A 109 10.54 10.22 5.80
N GLN A 110 9.65 10.25 6.79
CA GLN A 110 8.53 9.33 6.84
C GLN A 110 7.66 9.39 5.58
N ALA A 111 7.52 10.57 4.97
CA ALA A 111 6.62 10.84 3.85
C ALA A 111 7.24 10.57 2.47
N ASP A 112 8.56 10.61 2.31
CA ASP A 112 9.22 10.42 1.00
C ASP A 112 10.16 9.21 0.96
N PHE A 113 10.04 8.33 1.95
CA PHE A 113 10.71 7.03 1.96
C PHE A 113 10.25 6.17 0.78
N ALA A 114 8.94 6.11 0.55
CA ALA A 114 8.32 5.54 -0.65
C ALA A 114 6.97 6.23 -0.90
N PHE A 115 6.55 6.26 -2.16
CA PHE A 115 5.32 6.93 -2.59
C PHE A 115 4.17 5.95 -2.84
N GLY A 116 4.45 4.66 -2.94
CA GLY A 116 3.48 3.57 -2.99
C GLY A 116 4.12 2.32 -2.38
N HIS A 117 3.30 1.31 -2.14
CA HIS A 117 3.74 0.03 -1.57
C HIS A 117 2.81 -1.09 -2.01
N ASP A 118 3.36 -2.25 -2.30
CA ASP A 118 2.66 -3.50 -2.56
C ASP A 118 3.04 -4.57 -1.52
N ILE A 119 2.09 -4.95 -0.67
CA ILE A 119 2.34 -5.96 0.38
C ILE A 119 1.29 -7.06 0.30
N MET A 120 1.72 -8.31 0.18
CA MET A 120 0.83 -9.46 0.26
C MET A 120 0.36 -9.69 1.70
N VAL A 121 -0.85 -10.24 1.85
CA VAL A 121 -1.37 -10.63 3.17
C VAL A 121 -0.43 -11.59 3.91
N SER A 122 0.25 -12.50 3.20
CA SER A 122 1.26 -13.38 3.81
C SER A 122 2.44 -12.61 4.40
N GLU A 123 2.85 -11.51 3.78
CA GLU A 123 3.97 -10.67 4.23
C GLU A 123 3.57 -9.85 5.45
N PHE A 124 2.34 -9.33 5.50
CA PHE A 124 1.79 -8.76 6.74
C PHE A 124 1.76 -9.76 7.89
N VAL A 125 1.36 -11.00 7.63
CA VAL A 125 1.38 -12.07 8.65
C VAL A 125 2.79 -12.34 9.14
N GLN A 126 3.78 -12.39 8.24
CA GLN A 126 5.19 -12.49 8.62
C GLN A 126 5.61 -11.31 9.51
N PHE A 127 5.31 -10.09 9.09
CA PHE A 127 5.62 -8.88 9.83
C PHE A 127 5.01 -8.87 11.25
N PHE A 128 3.73 -9.17 11.40
CA PHE A 128 3.07 -9.19 12.71
C PHE A 128 3.62 -10.28 13.62
N ASN A 129 3.84 -11.49 13.09
CA ASN A 129 4.40 -12.60 13.87
C ASN A 129 5.85 -12.33 14.29
N MET A 130 6.68 -11.75 13.42
CA MET A 130 8.04 -11.36 13.78
C MET A 130 8.04 -10.21 14.80
N SER A 131 7.12 -9.26 14.67
CA SER A 131 6.99 -8.15 15.62
C SER A 131 6.63 -8.64 17.01
N ASP A 132 5.69 -9.59 17.14
CA ASP A 132 5.36 -10.19 18.43
C ASP A 132 6.50 -11.06 18.99
N ARG A 133 7.13 -11.88 18.15
CA ARG A 133 8.31 -12.69 18.52
C ARG A 133 9.40 -11.83 19.13
N ASP A 134 9.74 -10.73 18.46
CA ASP A 134 10.86 -9.85 18.81
C ASP A 134 10.47 -8.72 19.78
N LYS A 135 9.21 -8.72 20.25
CA LYS A 135 8.66 -7.71 21.18
C LYS A 135 8.77 -6.28 20.65
N VAL A 136 8.65 -6.13 19.35
CA VAL A 136 8.53 -4.85 18.66
C VAL A 136 7.06 -4.44 18.66
N ALA A 137 6.72 -3.39 19.39
CA ALA A 137 5.35 -2.88 19.43
C ALA A 137 4.94 -2.32 18.04
N LEU A 138 3.74 -2.70 17.61
CA LEU A 138 3.06 -2.06 16.47
C LEU A 138 2.63 -0.65 16.88
N ASN A 139 2.74 0.29 15.95
CA ASN A 139 2.19 1.64 16.11
C ASN A 139 0.66 1.62 15.85
N PRO A 140 -0.07 2.72 16.15
CA PRO A 140 -1.53 2.76 15.96
C PRO A 140 -1.97 2.52 14.50
N GLU A 141 -1.17 2.94 13.52
CA GLU A 141 -1.48 2.81 12.10
C GLU A 141 -1.36 1.35 11.62
N GLU A 142 -0.31 0.65 12.01
CA GLU A 142 -0.13 -0.78 11.69
C GLU A 142 -1.14 -1.66 12.44
N ILE A 143 -1.53 -1.27 13.66
CA ILE A 143 -2.63 -1.92 14.38
C ILE A 143 -3.91 -1.83 13.56
N ARG A 144 -4.21 -0.66 12.97
CA ARG A 144 -5.38 -0.50 12.10
C ARG A 144 -5.32 -1.39 10.86
N ILE A 145 -4.14 -1.56 10.24
CA ILE A 145 -3.97 -2.52 9.12
C ILE A 145 -4.23 -3.95 9.59
N ARG A 146 -3.64 -4.35 10.71
CA ARG A 146 -3.83 -5.70 11.27
C ARG A 146 -5.30 -5.98 11.57
N ASP A 147 -5.97 -5.04 12.21
CA ASP A 147 -7.37 -5.18 12.62
C ASP A 147 -8.28 -5.22 11.39
N PHE A 148 -8.00 -4.42 10.36
CA PHE A 148 -8.64 -4.54 9.06
C PHE A 148 -8.50 -5.94 8.45
N LEU A 149 -7.28 -6.50 8.42
CA LEU A 149 -7.05 -7.83 7.85
C LEU A 149 -7.78 -8.94 8.64
N LEU A 150 -7.93 -8.79 9.96
CA LEU A 150 -8.73 -9.67 10.81
C LEU A 150 -10.22 -9.54 10.51
N GLU A 151 -10.73 -8.31 10.45
CA GLU A 151 -12.14 -7.99 10.19
C GLU A 151 -12.59 -8.46 8.81
N GLN A 152 -11.74 -8.33 7.79
CA GLN A 152 -12.01 -8.82 6.44
C GLN A 152 -11.82 -10.35 6.30
N GLY A 153 -11.44 -11.05 7.36
CA GLY A 153 -11.19 -12.49 7.32
C GLY A 153 -10.03 -12.90 6.40
N MET A 154 -9.10 -11.98 6.14
CA MET A 154 -7.89 -12.25 5.36
C MET A 154 -6.82 -12.94 6.21
N ILE A 155 -6.79 -12.63 7.50
CA ILE A 155 -5.96 -13.30 8.50
C ILE A 155 -6.82 -13.73 9.70
N ARG A 156 -6.29 -14.65 10.51
CA ARG A 156 -6.85 -14.96 11.84
C ARG A 156 -5.75 -15.04 12.88
N SER A 157 -6.08 -14.75 14.13
CA SER A 157 -5.23 -15.08 15.27
C SER A 157 -5.65 -16.43 15.86
N TRP A 158 -4.70 -17.34 16.05
CA TRP A 158 -4.94 -18.61 16.71
C TRP A 158 -3.75 -18.97 17.60
N ARG A 159 -4.02 -19.23 18.88
CA ARG A 159 -3.01 -19.57 19.90
C ARG A 159 -1.82 -18.59 19.95
N GLY A 160 -2.09 -17.30 19.77
CA GLY A 160 -1.06 -16.25 19.84
C GLY A 160 -0.28 -16.02 18.54
N PHE A 161 -0.63 -16.67 17.43
CA PHE A 161 0.01 -16.45 16.13
C PHE A 161 -1.00 -16.06 15.06
N TYR A 162 -0.60 -15.19 14.14
CA TYR A 162 -1.37 -14.84 12.96
C TYR A 162 -1.16 -15.88 11.85
N GLN A 163 -2.25 -16.22 11.17
CA GLN A 163 -2.26 -17.11 10.01
C GLN A 163 -2.96 -16.41 8.84
N ALA A 164 -2.35 -16.45 7.66
CA ALA A 164 -2.98 -15.96 6.44
C ALA A 164 -4.07 -16.94 6.01
N LEU A 165 -5.30 -16.45 5.85
CA LEU A 165 -6.41 -17.17 5.23
C LEU A 165 -6.48 -16.90 3.73
N GLN A 166 -6.02 -15.72 3.31
CA GLN A 166 -5.97 -15.28 1.91
C GLN A 166 -4.57 -14.78 1.57
N PRO A 167 -3.54 -15.66 1.56
CA PRO A 167 -2.14 -15.24 1.49
C PRO A 167 -1.77 -14.46 0.22
N ASN A 168 -2.46 -14.72 -0.88
CA ASN A 168 -2.16 -14.13 -2.20
C ASN A 168 -2.97 -12.84 -2.48
N VAL A 169 -3.75 -12.36 -1.51
CA VAL A 169 -4.38 -11.04 -1.63
C VAL A 169 -3.30 -9.97 -1.47
N VAL A 170 -3.33 -8.97 -2.35
CA VAL A 170 -2.37 -7.87 -2.39
C VAL A 170 -3.01 -6.62 -1.81
N ILE A 171 -2.28 -5.98 -0.91
CA ILE A 171 -2.63 -4.69 -0.34
C ILE A 171 -1.68 -3.66 -0.93
N LEU A 172 -2.23 -2.78 -1.76
CA LEU A 172 -1.54 -1.64 -2.34
C LEU A 172 -1.76 -0.40 -1.46
N SER A 173 -0.83 0.53 -1.48
CA SER A 173 -1.01 1.85 -0.87
C SER A 173 -0.67 2.97 -1.84
N ILE A 174 -1.49 4.02 -1.85
CA ILE A 174 -1.28 5.20 -2.68
C ILE A 174 -1.63 6.49 -1.91
N PRO A 175 -1.00 7.62 -2.25
CA PRO A 175 -1.33 8.92 -1.69
C PRO A 175 -2.36 9.65 -2.57
N GLN A 176 -3.32 10.30 -1.93
CA GLN A 176 -4.26 11.22 -2.57
C GLN A 176 -3.55 12.44 -3.16
N PRO A 177 -4.15 13.09 -4.19
CA PRO A 177 -3.62 14.35 -4.67
C PRO A 177 -3.63 15.37 -3.54
N GLN A 178 -2.50 16.05 -3.35
CA GLN A 178 -2.34 17.02 -2.29
C GLN A 178 -1.42 18.16 -2.71
N GLU A 179 -1.70 19.34 -2.17
CA GLU A 179 -0.75 20.44 -2.22
C GLU A 179 0.43 20.19 -1.28
N ARG A 180 1.54 20.89 -1.53
CA ARG A 180 2.74 20.76 -0.69
C ARG A 180 2.41 21.17 0.76
N LYS A 181 2.77 20.31 1.72
CA LYS A 181 2.72 20.59 3.17
C LYS A 181 4.15 20.79 3.70
N ALA A 182 4.29 21.11 4.98
CA ALA A 182 5.62 21.34 5.59
C ALA A 182 6.54 20.12 5.44
N ASP A 183 6.02 18.92 5.74
CA ASP A 183 6.78 17.67 5.76
C ASP A 183 6.34 16.68 4.66
N GLU A 184 5.50 17.12 3.71
CA GLU A 184 5.05 16.28 2.62
C GLU A 184 5.14 17.00 1.27
N PRO A 185 5.69 16.34 0.24
CA PRO A 185 5.72 16.90 -1.11
C PRO A 185 4.31 17.03 -1.70
N ARG A 186 4.21 17.82 -2.77
CA ARG A 186 3.01 17.91 -3.59
C ARG A 186 2.79 16.61 -4.34
N ILE A 187 1.57 16.09 -4.34
CA ILE A 187 1.13 14.99 -5.21
C ILE A 187 0.15 15.57 -6.23
N THR A 188 0.60 15.69 -7.48
CA THR A 188 -0.27 16.06 -8.59
C THR A 188 -1.11 14.86 -9.03
N LEU A 189 -2.19 15.11 -9.77
CA LEU A 189 -2.97 14.02 -10.38
C LEU A 189 -2.11 13.15 -11.32
N ALA A 190 -1.20 13.78 -12.05
CA ALA A 190 -0.18 13.13 -12.88
C ALA A 190 0.72 12.18 -12.07
N ALA A 191 1.24 12.63 -10.93
CA ALA A 191 2.05 11.79 -10.05
C ALA A 191 1.23 10.63 -9.47
N ARG A 192 0.00 10.90 -9.01
CA ARG A 192 -0.91 9.86 -8.52
C ARG A 192 -1.23 8.81 -9.58
N TYR A 193 -1.47 9.22 -10.82
CA TYR A 193 -1.68 8.27 -11.93
C TYR A 193 -0.47 7.35 -12.09
N ALA A 194 0.75 7.91 -12.13
CA ALA A 194 1.95 7.12 -12.30
C ALA A 194 2.17 6.15 -11.12
N ILE A 195 1.95 6.61 -9.88
CA ILE A 195 2.01 5.76 -8.68
C ILE A 195 0.95 4.66 -8.77
N LEU A 196 -0.34 5.01 -8.94
CA LEU A 196 -1.41 4.03 -9.00
C LEU A 196 -1.19 2.99 -10.10
N LEU A 197 -0.76 3.40 -11.30
CA LEU A 197 -0.49 2.46 -12.39
C LEU A 197 0.68 1.52 -12.08
N HIS A 198 1.73 2.04 -11.44
CA HIS A 198 2.85 1.24 -10.93
C HIS A 198 2.38 0.20 -9.90
N GLU A 199 1.65 0.65 -8.87
CA GLU A 199 1.13 -0.25 -7.82
C GLU A 199 0.17 -1.31 -8.39
N MET A 200 -0.68 -0.94 -9.34
CA MET A 200 -1.57 -1.89 -10.02
C MET A 200 -0.79 -2.97 -10.78
N ALA A 201 0.41 -2.66 -11.28
CA ALA A 201 1.26 -3.64 -11.92
C ALA A 201 1.76 -4.72 -10.95
N HIS A 202 2.03 -4.36 -9.69
CA HIS A 202 2.36 -5.34 -8.65
C HIS A 202 1.14 -6.21 -8.30
N GLY A 203 -0.03 -5.59 -8.19
CA GLY A 203 -1.30 -6.30 -8.03
C GLY A 203 -1.50 -7.36 -9.11
N GLU A 204 -1.28 -7.01 -10.38
CA GLU A 204 -1.33 -7.95 -11.50
C GLU A 204 -0.26 -9.04 -11.38
N TYR A 205 0.99 -8.68 -11.07
CA TYR A 205 2.09 -9.63 -10.94
C TYR A 205 1.83 -10.72 -9.90
N TYR A 206 1.29 -10.38 -8.73
CA TYR A 206 1.05 -11.38 -7.68
C TYR A 206 -0.23 -12.20 -7.88
N THR A 207 -1.24 -11.63 -8.53
CA THR A 207 -2.57 -12.27 -8.62
C THR A 207 -2.84 -12.97 -9.95
N ASN A 208 -2.08 -12.65 -11.01
CA ASN A 208 -2.18 -13.31 -12.31
C ASN A 208 -0.97 -14.23 -12.54
N PRO A 209 -1.09 -15.56 -12.32
CA PRO A 209 0.03 -16.49 -12.43
C PRO A 209 0.59 -16.59 -13.86
N TYR A 210 -0.22 -16.35 -14.88
CA TYR A 210 0.24 -16.36 -16.27
C TYR A 210 1.10 -15.13 -16.59
N TYR A 211 0.70 -13.97 -16.07
CA TYR A 211 1.47 -12.74 -16.20
C TYR A 211 2.77 -12.82 -15.41
N LYS A 212 2.72 -13.31 -14.17
CA LYS A 212 3.92 -13.59 -13.35
C LYS A 212 4.93 -14.46 -14.10
N ALA A 213 4.48 -15.61 -14.61
CA ALA A 213 5.34 -16.53 -15.34
C ALA A 213 5.90 -15.90 -16.63
N TYR A 214 5.13 -15.03 -17.29
CA TYR A 214 5.61 -14.26 -18.43
C TYR A 214 6.74 -13.31 -18.02
N CYS A 215 6.57 -12.51 -16.96
CA CYS A 215 7.58 -11.57 -16.48
C CYS A 215 8.87 -12.28 -16.06
N GLN A 216 8.75 -13.43 -15.40
CA GLN A 216 9.90 -14.26 -15.00
C GLN A 216 10.68 -14.78 -16.22
N ARG A 217 9.99 -15.25 -17.27
CA ARG A 217 10.65 -15.64 -18.53
C ARG A 217 11.24 -14.45 -19.26
N PHE A 218 10.55 -13.31 -19.29
CA PHE A 218 11.09 -12.10 -19.91
C PHE A 218 12.40 -11.67 -19.24
N TRP A 219 12.43 -11.67 -17.91
CA TRP A 219 13.64 -11.39 -17.13
C TRP A 219 14.79 -12.35 -17.43
N SER A 220 14.52 -13.65 -17.42
CA SER A 220 15.57 -14.69 -17.52
C SER A 220 16.01 -14.99 -18.96
N GLU A 221 15.09 -14.94 -19.92
CA GLU A 221 15.31 -15.40 -21.29
C GLU A 221 15.37 -14.26 -22.32
N SER A 222 14.69 -13.13 -22.07
CA SER A 222 14.58 -12.03 -23.05
C SER A 222 15.54 -10.88 -22.78
N LEU A 223 15.75 -10.53 -21.50
CA LEU A 223 16.78 -9.54 -21.14
C LEU A 223 18.18 -10.15 -21.27
N SER A 224 19.13 -9.32 -21.69
CA SER A 224 20.56 -9.67 -21.60
C SER A 224 21.08 -9.54 -20.16
N ASP A 225 22.24 -10.14 -19.87
CA ASP A 225 22.91 -9.97 -18.58
C ASP A 225 23.15 -8.49 -18.26
N ASN A 226 23.59 -7.70 -19.24
CA ASN A 226 23.83 -6.26 -19.05
C ASN A 226 22.55 -5.50 -18.68
N GLN A 227 21.41 -5.85 -19.29
CA GLN A 227 20.12 -5.23 -18.97
C GLN A 227 19.63 -5.63 -17.58
N ARG A 228 19.76 -6.91 -17.19
CA ARG A 228 19.47 -7.35 -15.83
C ARG A 228 20.34 -6.62 -14.80
N GLU A 229 21.63 -6.48 -15.07
CA GLU A 229 22.54 -5.74 -14.20
C GLU A 229 22.22 -4.23 -14.15
N ALA A 230 21.74 -3.64 -15.25
CA ALA A 230 21.24 -2.27 -15.24
C ALA A 230 20.02 -2.11 -14.32
N PHE A 231 19.05 -3.04 -14.39
CA PHE A 231 17.90 -3.05 -13.47
C PHE A 231 18.34 -3.26 -12.02
N LYS A 232 19.22 -4.21 -11.73
CA LYS A 232 19.72 -4.43 -10.36
C LYS A 232 20.38 -3.18 -9.79
N LYS A 233 21.22 -2.49 -10.57
CA LYS A 233 21.86 -1.23 -10.14
C LYS A 233 20.82 -0.12 -9.94
N PHE A 234 19.86 0.00 -10.85
CA PHE A 234 18.76 0.95 -10.73
C PHE A 234 17.98 0.71 -9.43
N LEU A 235 17.54 -0.53 -9.18
CA LEU A 235 16.75 -0.88 -7.99
C LEU A 235 17.56 -0.73 -6.69
N ALA A 236 18.83 -1.11 -6.69
CA ALA A 236 19.72 -0.90 -5.54
C ALA A 236 19.85 0.60 -5.18
N ASN A 237 19.89 1.50 -6.18
CA ASN A 237 19.94 2.94 -5.94
C ASN A 237 18.65 3.49 -5.31
N TYR A 238 17.54 2.76 -5.41
CA TYR A 238 16.26 3.07 -4.77
C TYR A 238 16.06 2.34 -3.44
N GLY A 239 17.04 1.52 -3.02
CA GLY A 239 17.04 0.84 -1.72
C GLY A 239 16.45 -0.56 -1.72
N TYR A 240 16.04 -1.09 -2.88
CA TYR A 240 15.54 -2.44 -3.00
C TYR A 240 16.64 -3.49 -2.80
N SER A 241 16.26 -4.63 -2.24
CA SER A 241 17.09 -5.82 -2.21
C SER A 241 17.35 -6.34 -3.62
N THR A 242 18.61 -6.68 -3.87
CA THR A 242 19.03 -7.35 -5.10
C THR A 242 19.18 -8.86 -4.93
N TYR A 243 18.78 -9.37 -3.77
CA TYR A 243 18.74 -10.80 -3.48
C TYR A 243 17.33 -11.33 -3.69
N GLY A 244 17.22 -12.38 -4.52
CA GLY A 244 15.94 -12.98 -4.90
C GLY A 244 15.39 -12.39 -6.19
N ASP A 245 15.22 -13.24 -7.20
CA ASP A 245 14.73 -12.81 -8.51
C ASP A 245 13.28 -12.33 -8.47
N GLU A 246 12.48 -12.77 -7.50
CA GLU A 246 11.05 -12.44 -7.46
C GLU A 246 10.79 -10.94 -7.31
N LEU A 247 11.44 -10.27 -6.35
CA LEU A 247 11.35 -8.83 -6.15
C LEU A 247 11.87 -8.08 -7.39
N LEU A 248 13.04 -8.48 -7.90
CA LEU A 248 13.65 -7.85 -9.07
C LEU A 248 12.74 -7.92 -10.31
N VAL A 249 12.08 -9.06 -10.54
CA VAL A 249 11.16 -9.24 -11.66
C VAL A 249 9.89 -8.42 -11.46
N ASN A 250 9.33 -8.41 -10.24
CA ASN A 250 8.14 -7.62 -9.90
C ASN A 250 8.37 -6.12 -10.14
N GLU A 251 9.49 -5.60 -9.67
CA GLU A 251 9.91 -4.21 -9.87
C GLU A 251 10.23 -3.90 -11.33
N MET A 252 10.97 -4.77 -12.01
CA MET A 252 11.36 -4.57 -13.40
C MET A 252 10.14 -4.36 -14.29
N GLN A 253 9.10 -5.19 -14.16
CA GLN A 253 7.92 -5.07 -15.01
C GLN A 253 7.14 -3.78 -14.72
N ALA A 254 7.02 -3.38 -13.45
CA ALA A 254 6.32 -2.16 -13.03
C ALA A 254 7.03 -0.91 -13.55
N TYR A 255 8.36 -0.84 -13.42
CA TYR A 255 9.16 0.26 -13.95
C TYR A 255 9.19 0.28 -15.48
N LEU A 256 9.46 -0.86 -16.10
CA LEU A 256 9.62 -0.95 -17.56
C LEU A 256 8.34 -0.51 -18.29
N MET A 257 7.18 -0.98 -17.84
CA MET A 257 5.92 -0.87 -18.59
C MET A 257 4.90 0.10 -17.98
N PHE A 258 4.88 0.26 -16.66
CA PHE A 258 3.78 0.91 -15.94
C PHE A 258 4.18 2.16 -15.17
N THR A 259 5.40 2.65 -15.39
CA THR A 259 5.91 3.91 -14.80
C THR A 259 6.19 4.93 -15.91
N PRO A 260 5.18 5.69 -16.37
CA PRO A 260 5.34 6.64 -17.47
C PRO A 260 6.07 7.93 -17.08
N ASP A 261 6.16 8.22 -15.78
CA ASP A 261 6.82 9.41 -15.26
C ASP A 261 8.35 9.31 -15.39
N GLN A 262 8.94 10.20 -16.18
CA GLN A 262 10.38 10.23 -16.42
C GLN A 262 11.19 10.63 -15.16
N ALA A 263 10.56 11.36 -14.24
CA ALA A 263 11.17 11.70 -12.96
C ALA A 263 11.31 10.47 -12.06
N SER A 264 10.46 9.46 -12.22
CA SER A 264 10.54 8.16 -11.55
C SER A 264 11.42 7.18 -12.32
N PHE A 265 11.22 7.00 -13.63
CA PHE A 265 11.96 6.02 -14.45
C PHE A 265 12.23 6.49 -15.89
N SER A 266 13.48 6.35 -16.33
CA SER A 266 13.92 6.75 -17.68
C SER A 266 15.19 5.98 -18.09
N ALA A 267 15.54 6.01 -19.37
CA ALA A 267 16.75 5.33 -19.87
C ALA A 267 18.01 5.83 -19.15
N ARG A 268 18.08 7.15 -18.90
CA ARG A 268 19.15 7.77 -18.12
C ARG A 268 19.27 7.20 -16.70
N LYS A 269 18.15 7.00 -16.00
CA LYS A 269 18.16 6.43 -14.64
C LYS A 269 18.53 4.95 -14.62
N LEU A 270 18.07 4.21 -15.63
CA LEU A 270 18.42 2.81 -15.83
C LEU A 270 19.89 2.63 -16.27
N GLY A 271 20.48 3.65 -16.89
CA GLY A 271 21.86 3.62 -17.39
C GLY A 271 22.00 3.02 -18.79
N VAL A 272 20.95 3.13 -19.62
CA VAL A 272 20.90 2.64 -21.01
C VAL A 272 20.55 3.77 -21.99
N SER A 273 20.64 3.49 -23.28
CA SER A 273 20.15 4.44 -24.31
C SER A 273 18.62 4.44 -24.40
N GLU A 274 18.00 5.53 -24.87
CA GLU A 274 16.55 5.57 -25.12
C GLU A 274 16.13 4.47 -26.11
N ALA A 275 16.91 4.24 -27.17
CA ALA A 275 16.65 3.18 -28.14
C ALA A 275 16.66 1.78 -27.50
N GLU A 276 17.55 1.54 -26.53
CA GLU A 276 17.60 0.27 -25.81
C GLU A 276 16.41 0.10 -24.86
N LEU A 277 16.01 1.15 -24.14
CA LEU A 277 14.82 1.12 -23.30
C LEU A 277 13.55 0.87 -24.13
N ASP A 278 13.40 1.56 -25.25
CA ASP A 278 12.26 1.37 -26.15
C ASP A 278 12.26 -0.03 -26.76
N ALA A 279 13.42 -0.58 -27.13
CA ALA A 279 13.55 -1.95 -27.60
C ALA A 279 13.14 -2.99 -26.53
N MET A 280 13.49 -2.78 -25.25
CA MET A 280 13.03 -3.64 -24.16
C MET A 280 11.50 -3.60 -24.00
N ARG A 281 10.89 -2.41 -24.05
CA ARG A 281 9.42 -2.25 -23.99
C ARG A 281 8.74 -2.91 -25.17
N ASP A 282 9.27 -2.75 -26.37
CA ASP A 282 8.71 -3.35 -27.58
C ASP A 282 8.83 -4.88 -27.57
N ALA A 283 9.95 -5.42 -27.08
CA ALA A 283 10.11 -6.85 -26.86
C ALA A 283 9.07 -7.36 -25.84
N PHE A 284 8.88 -6.64 -24.72
CA PHE A 284 7.89 -6.97 -23.71
C PHE A 284 6.47 -6.98 -24.30
N ARG A 285 6.08 -5.98 -25.12
CA ARG A 285 4.76 -5.96 -25.77
C ARG A 285 4.60 -7.06 -26.80
N LYS A 286 5.64 -7.31 -27.61
CA LYS A 286 5.62 -8.29 -28.69
C LYS A 286 5.39 -9.71 -28.18
N GLY A 287 5.87 -10.02 -26.97
CA GLY A 287 5.59 -11.30 -26.32
C GLY A 287 4.15 -11.48 -25.84
N LYS A 288 3.29 -10.45 -25.97
CA LYS A 288 1.86 -10.47 -25.64
C LYS A 288 1.62 -10.92 -24.19
N PRO A 289 2.09 -10.14 -23.19
CA PRO A 289 1.90 -10.46 -21.80
C PRO A 289 0.39 -10.65 -21.52
N PRO A 290 -0.01 -11.72 -20.81
CA PRO A 290 -1.41 -12.00 -20.54
C PRO A 290 -1.91 -11.10 -19.40
N THR A 291 -2.13 -9.82 -19.68
CA THR A 291 -2.61 -8.81 -18.73
C THR A 291 -3.66 -7.90 -19.37
N GLU A 292 -4.55 -7.38 -18.54
CA GLU A 292 -5.54 -6.36 -18.92
C GLU A 292 -5.02 -4.92 -18.69
N LEU A 293 -3.85 -4.77 -18.04
CA LEU A 293 -3.25 -3.46 -17.82
C LEU A 293 -2.83 -2.80 -19.15
N PRO A 294 -2.89 -1.46 -19.24
CA PRO A 294 -2.57 -0.76 -20.48
C PRO A 294 -1.07 -0.84 -20.78
N LEU A 295 -0.68 -1.60 -21.81
CA LEU A 295 0.73 -1.76 -22.22
C LEU A 295 1.27 -0.57 -23.04
N ASN A 296 0.36 0.27 -23.56
CA ASN A 296 0.68 1.45 -24.35
C ASN A 296 0.44 2.71 -23.52
N VAL A 297 1.20 2.86 -22.43
CA VAL A 297 1.17 4.07 -21.63
C VAL A 297 1.97 5.15 -22.37
N LEU A 298 1.29 6.15 -22.92
CA LEU A 298 1.93 7.20 -23.71
C LEU A 298 2.73 8.15 -22.82
N LYS A 299 3.94 8.52 -23.27
CA LYS A 299 4.78 9.56 -22.64
C LYS A 299 4.00 10.89 -22.69
N GLY A 300 3.42 11.32 -21.56
CA GLY A 300 2.81 12.64 -21.41
C GLY A 300 1.29 12.74 -21.61
N GLU A 301 0.59 11.66 -21.96
CA GLU A 301 -0.87 11.61 -21.89
C GLU A 301 -1.29 11.08 -20.51
N LEU A 302 -1.00 11.89 -19.49
CA LEU A 302 -1.71 11.82 -18.23
C LEU A 302 -2.98 12.63 -18.49
N LEU A 303 -4.10 11.91 -18.72
CA LEU A 303 -5.44 12.43 -19.05
C LEU A 303 -5.71 13.89 -18.62
#